data_AF-A0A356PG00-F1
#
_entry.id   AF-A0A356PG00-F1
#
_cell.length_a   1.000
_cell.length_b   1.000
_cell.length_c   1.000
_cell.angle_alpha   90.00
_cell.angle_beta   90.00
_cell.angle_gamma   90.00
#
_symmetry.space_group_name_H-M   'P 1'
#
loop_
_entity.id
_entity.type
_entity.pdbx_description
1 polymer ?
#
loop_
_entity_poly.entity_id
_entity_poly.type
_entity_poly.pdbx_seq_one_letter_code
_entity_poly.pdbx_strand_id
1 'polypeptide(L)' 'MSEKIQVIYGGQQMRKARLNAGIGSQKELADRTGIAPNIISDLERGQRMMSQKWSGLISEAIATYSS' A
#
# COMPACT_ATOMS: atom_id res chain seq x y z
N MET A 1 22.01 4.21 -0.74
CA MET A 1 20.76 4.44 0.02
C MET A 1 20.52 3.20 0.88
N SER A 2 20.25 3.33 2.18
CA SER A 2 20.06 2.15 3.05
C SER A 2 18.70 1.49 2.82
N GLU A 3 18.59 0.20 3.09
CA GLU A 3 17.35 -0.58 2.97
C GLU A 3 16.19 0.06 3.75
N LYS A 4 16.45 0.54 4.98
CA LYS A 4 15.47 1.25 5.80
C LYS A 4 14.89 2.49 5.10
N ILE A 5 15.73 3.25 4.38
CA ILE A 5 15.28 4.43 3.61
C ILE A 5 14.39 3.99 2.44
N GLN A 6 14.71 2.88 1.77
CA GLN A 6 13.90 2.34 0.68
C GLN A 6 12.51 1.90 1.15
N VAL A 7 12.43 1.21 2.29
CA VAL A 7 11.14 0.75 2.86
C VAL A 7 10.25 1.92 3.26
N ILE A 8 10.82 2.94 3.92
CA ILE A 8 10.09 4.17 4.27
C ILE A 8 9.58 4.89 3.02
N TYR A 9 10.44 5.07 2.02
CA TYR A 9 10.08 5.73 0.78
C TYR A 9 8.96 4.98 0.05
N GLY A 10 9.08 3.65 -0.10
CA GLY A 10 8.06 2.81 -0.73
C GLY A 10 6.71 2.89 -0.02
N GLY A 11 6.70 2.87 1.31
CA GLY A 11 5.48 3.05 2.11
C GLY A 11 4.79 4.38 1.87
N GLN A 12 5.56 5.48 1.78
CA GLN A 12 5.01 6.79 1.46
C GLN A 12 4.43 6.86 0.03
N GLN A 13 5.08 6.23 -0.95
CA GLN A 13 4.55 6.16 -2.32
C GLN A 13 3.25 5.36 -2.38
N MET A 14 3.18 4.23 -1.67
CA MET A 14 1.96 3.43 -1.56
C MET A 14 0.80 4.26 -0.97
N ARG A 15 1.03 4.98 0.13
CA ARG A 15 0.01 5.85 0.75
C ARG A 15 -0.50 6.90 -0.24
N LYS A 16 0.42 7.55 -0.96
CA LYS A 16 0.06 8.54 -1.99
C LYS A 16 -0.78 7.92 -3.10
N ALA A 17 -0.38 6.75 -3.61
CA ALA A 17 -1.12 6.05 -4.65
C ALA A 17 -2.54 5.68 -4.20
N ARG A 18 -2.71 5.17 -2.97
CA ARG A 18 -4.03 4.88 -2.39
C ARG A 18 -4.92 6.13 -2.35
N LEU A 19 -4.37 7.24 -1.84
CA LEU A 19 -5.12 8.50 -1.72
C LEU A 19 -5.45 9.12 -3.08
N ASN A 20 -4.51 9.05 -4.04
CA ASN A 20 -4.72 9.55 -5.40
C ASN A 20 -5.79 8.75 -6.15
N ALA A 21 -5.91 7.46 -5.87
CA ALA A 21 -7.01 6.64 -6.37
C ALA A 21 -8.34 6.95 -5.68
N GLY A 22 -8.38 7.76 -4.62
CA GLY A 22 -9.61 8.07 -3.89
C GLY A 22 -10.01 7.03 -2.84
N ILE A 23 -9.15 6.05 -2.54
CA ILE A 23 -9.39 5.08 -1.47
C ILE A 23 -9.11 5.76 -0.12
N GLY A 24 -10.18 6.09 0.60
CA GLY A 24 -10.12 7.00 1.75
C GLY A 24 -9.44 6.41 2.98
N SER A 25 -9.44 5.08 3.13
CA SER A 25 -8.89 4.43 4.33
C SER A 25 -8.02 3.20 4.04
N GLN A 26 -7.15 2.89 5.01
CA GLN A 26 -6.35 1.65 4.97
C GLN A 26 -7.24 0.41 5.07
N LYS A 27 -8.34 0.49 5.83
CA LYS A 27 -9.34 -0.59 5.94
C LYS A 27 -9.99 -0.87 4.58
N GLU A 28 -10.34 0.16 3.84
CA GLU A 28 -10.95 0.00 2.52
C GLU A 28 -9.99 -0.64 1.51
N LEU A 29 -8.71 -0.24 1.50
CA LEU A 29 -7.70 -0.92 0.69
C LEU A 29 -7.52 -2.39 1.12
N ALA A 30 -7.51 -2.65 2.43
CA ALA A 30 -7.43 -3.99 2.98
C ALA A 30 -8.62 -4.87 2.53
N ASP A 31 -9.85 -4.36 2.62
CA ASP A 31 -11.05 -5.08 2.21
C ASP A 31 -11.01 -5.41 0.69
N ARG A 32 -10.46 -4.52 -0.14
CA ARG A 32 -10.29 -4.74 -1.60
C ARG A 32 -9.20 -5.74 -1.97
N THR A 33 -8.12 -5.78 -1.19
CA THR A 33 -6.94 -6.60 -1.49
C THR A 33 -6.93 -7.94 -0.77
N GLY A 34 -7.81 -8.12 0.22
CA GLY A 34 -7.76 -9.26 1.15
C GLY A 34 -6.55 -9.25 2.08
N ILE A 35 -5.78 -8.15 2.11
CA ILE A 35 -4.63 -7.97 3.00
C ILE A 35 -5.14 -7.44 4.33
N ALA A 36 -4.62 -7.94 5.45
CA ALA A 36 -5.03 -7.48 6.76
C ALA A 36 -4.73 -5.96 6.96
N PRO A 37 -5.64 -5.18 7.58
CA PRO A 37 -5.46 -3.72 7.74
C PRO A 37 -4.17 -3.30 8.46
N ASN A 38 -3.72 -4.10 9.43
CA ASN A 38 -2.45 -3.86 10.12
C ASN A 38 -1.24 -3.98 9.19
N ILE A 39 -1.28 -4.90 8.23
CA ILE A 39 -0.23 -5.05 7.21
C ILE A 39 -0.21 -3.83 6.29
N ILE A 40 -1.38 -3.35 5.83
CA ILE A 40 -1.46 -2.11 5.05
C ILE A 40 -0.88 -0.93 5.84
N SER A 41 -1.18 -0.82 7.13
CA SER A 41 -0.61 0.20 8.00
C SER A 41 0.91 0.09 8.16
N ASP A 42 1.44 -1.11 8.36
CA ASP A 42 2.88 -1.35 8.46
C ASP A 42 3.60 -0.97 7.17
N LEU A 43 3.02 -1.30 6.02
CA LEU A 43 3.57 -0.98 4.70
C LEU A 43 3.62 0.53 4.49
N GLU A 44 2.51 1.25 4.72
CA GLU A 44 2.48 2.72 4.54
C GLU A 44 3.45 3.46 5.47
N ARG A 45 3.69 2.93 6.67
CA ARG A 45 4.62 3.51 7.65
C ARG A 45 6.07 3.08 7.42
N GLY A 46 6.33 2.25 6.42
CA GLY A 46 7.66 1.70 6.16
C GLY A 46 8.19 0.80 7.29
N GLN A 47 7.30 0.20 8.06
CA GLN A 47 7.65 -0.74 9.13
C GLN A 47 7.77 -2.18 8.61
N ARG A 48 7.28 -2.43 7.41
CA ARG A 48 7.32 -3.73 6.76
C ARG A 48 7.74 -3.58 5.31
N MET A 49 8.55 -4.54 4.85
CA MET A 49 8.95 -4.63 3.45
C MET A 49 7.77 -5.10 2.59
N MET A 50 7.60 -4.46 1.43
CA MET A 50 6.61 -4.86 0.44
C MET A 50 7.05 -6.17 -0.25
N SER A 51 6.15 -7.16 -0.30
CA SER A 51 6.37 -8.35 -1.12
C SER A 51 5.83 -8.15 -2.54
N GLN A 52 6.34 -8.90 -3.52
CA GLN A 52 5.82 -8.85 -4.89
C GLN A 52 4.33 -9.19 -4.96
N LYS A 53 3.87 -10.18 -4.18
CA LYS A 53 2.46 -10.57 -4.11
C LYS A 53 1.57 -9.41 -3.67
N TRP A 54 1.92 -8.73 -2.58
CA TRP A 54 1.14 -7.58 -2.11
C TRP A 54 1.22 -6.39 -3.06
N SER A 55 2.38 -6.15 -3.66
CA SER A 55 2.52 -5.11 -4.69
C SER A 55 1.55 -5.34 -5.85
N GLY A 56 1.39 -6.59 -6.32
CA GLY A 56 0.43 -6.91 -7.38
C GLY A 56 -1.01 -6.61 -6.97
N LEU A 57 -1.43 -7.14 -5.82
CA LEU A 57 -2.79 -6.93 -5.29
C LEU A 57 -3.12 -5.45 -5.08
N ILE A 58 -2.19 -4.69 -4.49
CA ILE A 58 -2.39 -3.26 -4.23
C ILE A 58 -2.46 -2.46 -5.53
N SER A 59 -1.57 -2.73 -6.49
CA SER A 59 -1.59 -2.05 -7.80
C SER A 59 -2.89 -2.30 -8.56
N GLU A 60 -3.39 -3.55 -8.57
CA GLU A 60 -4.66 -3.90 -9.21
C GLU A 60 -5.85 -3.19 -8.53
N ALA A 61 -5.89 -3.19 -7.19
CA ALA A 61 -6.95 -2.51 -6.43
C ALA A 61 -6.96 -0.99 -6.65
N ILE A 62 -5.79 -0.37 -6.82
CA ILE A 62 -5.65 1.06 -7.12
C ILE A 62 -6.10 1.38 -8.55
N ALA A 63 -5.66 0.57 -9.53
CA ALA A 63 -5.99 0.78 -10.94
C ALA A 63 -7.51 0.69 -11.20
N THR A 64 -8.17 -0.30 -10.58
CA THR A 64 -9.62 -0.54 -10.74
C THR A 64 -10.52 0.42 -9.98
N TYR A 65 -9.99 1.18 -9.01
CA TYR A 65 -10.77 2.22 -8.31
C TYR A 65 -10.88 3.51 -9.11
N SER A 66 -9.83 3.84 -9.88
CA SER A 66 -9.72 5.11 -10.60
C SER A 66 -10.44 5.10 -11.95
N SER A 67 -11.15 4.01 -12.27
CA SER A 67 -11.89 3.75 -13.51
C SER A 67 -13.37 4.05 -13.32
#